data_AF-A0A847AM03-F1
#
_entry.id   AF-A0A847AM03-F1
#
_cell.length_a   1.000
_cell.length_b   1.000
_cell.length_c   1.000
_cell.angle_alpha   90.00
_cell.angle_beta   90.00
_cell.angle_gamma   90.00
#
_symmetry.space_group_name_H-M   'P 1'
#
loop_
_entity.id
_entity.type
_entity.pdbx_description
1 polymer ?
#
loop_
_entity_poly.entity_id
_entity_poly.type
_entity_poly.pdbx_seq_one_letter_code
_entity_poly.pdbx_strand_id
1 'polypeptide(L)'
;MSPEIKRNLQEEQPVWKKIIVESHLPDSLYPLRELSRNLWWVWNNSGRELFEYIDKNLWKEKEHNPVFMLAEVNYKRFQELENDEYFISEMHKVFDQFNRYIDERKE
;
A
#
# COMPACT_ATOMS: atom_id res chain seq x y z
N MET A 1 52.38 9.67 35.09
CA MET A 1 51.40 8.59 34.91
C MET A 1 50.19 9.19 34.22
N SER A 2 50.02 8.93 32.92
CA SER A 2 48.86 9.39 32.15
C SER A 2 47.66 8.48 32.45
N PRO A 3 46.45 9.01 32.71
CA PRO A 3 45.28 8.18 32.90
C PRO A 3 44.82 7.62 31.55
N GLU A 4 44.81 6.29 31.43
CA GLU A 4 44.21 5.60 30.29
C GLU A 4 42.68 5.80 30.30
N ILE A 5 42.17 6.49 29.28
CA ILE A 5 40.73 6.60 29.03
C ILE A 5 40.26 5.25 28.50
N LYS A 6 39.68 4.42 29.37
CA LYS A 6 39.00 3.19 28.96
C LYS A 6 37.73 3.57 28.20
N ARG A 7 37.77 3.50 26.87
CA ARG A 7 36.59 3.66 26.02
C ARG A 7 35.63 2.51 26.33
N ASN A 8 34.53 2.83 26.99
CA ASN A 8 33.48 1.87 27.30
C ASN A 8 32.74 1.55 26.00
N LEU A 9 33.10 0.45 25.35
CA LEU A 9 32.42 -0.10 24.18
C LEU A 9 31.18 -0.85 24.65
N GLN A 10 30.19 -0.13 25.18
CA GLN A 10 28.82 -0.65 25.14
C GLN A 10 28.41 -0.54 23.67
N GLU A 11 28.58 -1.64 22.94
CA GLU A 11 28.01 -1.80 21.60
C GLU A 11 26.48 -1.72 21.74
N GLU A 12 25.95 -0.50 21.63
CA GLU A 12 24.53 -0.26 21.54
C GLU A 12 24.02 -1.00 20.31
N GLN A 13 23.26 -2.07 20.55
CA GLN A 13 22.67 -2.88 19.51
C GLN A 13 21.91 -1.98 18.54
N PRO A 14 22.08 -2.14 17.22
CA PRO A 14 21.37 -1.31 16.25
C PRO A 14 19.86 -1.46 16.47
N VAL A 15 19.19 -0.33 16.70
CA VAL A 15 17.73 -0.27 16.76
C VAL A 15 17.20 -0.33 15.33
N TRP A 16 16.91 -1.54 14.85
CA TRP A 16 16.30 -1.74 13.54
C TRP A 16 14.88 -1.20 13.55
N LYS A 17 14.66 -0.04 12.90
CA LYS A 17 13.32 0.48 12.63
C LYS A 17 12.92 0.08 11.21
N LYS A 18 11.80 -0.64 11.08
CA LYS A 18 11.20 -0.90 9.76
C LYS A 18 10.67 0.41 9.20
N ILE A 19 11.33 0.94 8.18
CA ILE A 19 10.82 2.06 7.40
C ILE A 19 10.03 1.45 6.24
N ILE A 20 8.72 1.69 6.20
CA ILE A 20 7.90 1.36 5.04
C ILE A 20 8.13 2.51 4.06
N VAL A 21 8.94 2.28 3.03
CA VAL A 21 9.05 3.20 1.91
C VAL A 21 7.74 3.07 1.14
N GLU A 22 6.96 4.15 1.11
CA GLU A 22 5.75 4.19 0.29
C GLU A 22 6.21 4.13 -1.17
N SER A 23 5.79 3.08 -1.88
CA SER A 23 6.05 2.97 -3.31
C SER A 23 5.54 4.24 -3.99
N HIS A 24 6.31 4.77 -4.95
CA HIS A 24 5.89 5.88 -5.79
C HIS A 24 4.73 5.40 -6.68
N LEU A 25 3.54 5.33 -6.08
CA LEU A 25 2.29 5.06 -6.78
C LEU A 25 2.03 6.27 -7.68
N PRO A 26 1.89 6.09 -9.01
CA PRO A 26 1.57 7.19 -9.91
C PRO A 26 0.28 7.91 -9.51
N ASP A 27 0.19 9.21 -9.80
CA ASP A 27 -0.96 10.04 -9.41
C ASP A 27 -2.28 9.51 -10.00
N SER A 28 -2.23 8.93 -11.19
CA SER A 28 -3.37 8.28 -11.85
C SER A 28 -3.96 7.12 -11.04
N LEU A 29 -3.14 6.45 -10.22
CA LEU A 29 -3.50 5.31 -9.38
C LEU A 29 -3.78 5.71 -7.93
N TYR A 30 -3.81 7.02 -7.62
CA TYR A 30 -4.12 7.54 -6.29
C TYR A 30 -5.35 6.91 -5.61
N PRO A 31 -6.47 6.59 -6.31
CA PRO A 31 -7.62 5.92 -5.70
C PRO A 31 -7.27 4.62 -4.95
N LEU A 32 -6.28 3.85 -5.41
CA LEU A 32 -5.83 2.63 -4.73
C LEU A 32 -5.30 2.92 -3.33
N ARG A 33 -4.60 4.04 -3.15
CA ARG A 33 -4.07 4.47 -1.85
C ARG A 33 -5.19 4.73 -0.87
N GLU A 34 -6.20 5.51 -1.28
CA GLU A 34 -7.36 5.80 -0.45
C GLU A 34 -8.15 4.53 -0.10
N LEU A 35 -8.44 3.70 -1.10
CA LEU A 35 -9.13 2.43 -0.90
C LEU A 35 -8.36 1.52 0.06
N SER A 36 -7.04 1.37 -0.10
CA SER A 36 -6.23 0.47 0.73
C SER A 36 -6.25 0.83 2.22
N ARG A 37 -6.48 2.09 2.56
CA ARG A 37 -6.44 2.62 3.93
C ARG A 37 -7.79 2.60 4.64
N ASN A 38 -8.85 2.12 3.99
CA ASN A 38 -10.18 2.03 4.57
C ASN A 38 -10.70 0.58 4.50
N LEU A 39 -11.24 0.03 5.59
CA LEU A 39 -11.74 -1.36 5.60
C LEU A 39 -12.97 -1.62 4.72
N TRP A 40 -13.51 -0.58 4.05
CA TRP A 40 -14.65 -0.70 3.16
C TRP A 40 -14.49 -1.75 2.06
N TRP A 41 -13.29 -1.91 1.52
CA TRP A 41 -13.04 -2.94 0.52
C TRP A 41 -13.24 -4.37 1.04
N VAL A 42 -13.15 -4.63 2.35
CA VAL A 42 -13.30 -5.98 2.92
C VAL A 42 -14.70 -6.54 2.66
N TRP A 43 -15.71 -5.68 2.77
CA TRP A 43 -17.11 -6.04 2.56
C TRP A 43 -17.60 -5.76 1.12
N ASN A 44 -16.72 -5.27 0.23
CA ASN A 44 -17.04 -5.04 -1.17
C ASN A 44 -16.20 -5.98 -2.06
N ASN A 45 -16.87 -6.88 -2.79
CA ASN A 45 -16.19 -7.83 -3.66
C ASN A 45 -15.34 -7.14 -4.74
N SER A 46 -15.88 -6.10 -5.38
CA SER A 46 -15.16 -5.36 -6.42
C SER A 46 -13.90 -4.68 -5.87
N GLY A 47 -13.92 -4.22 -4.60
CA GLY A 47 -12.73 -3.72 -3.91
C GLY A 47 -11.64 -4.79 -3.75
N ARG A 48 -12.01 -6.02 -3.38
CA ARG A 48 -11.06 -7.15 -3.27
C ARG A 48 -10.53 -7.58 -4.63
N GLU A 49 -11.41 -7.69 -5.63
CA GLU A 49 -11.06 -8.05 -7.00
C GLU A 49 -10.08 -7.04 -7.60
N LEU A 50 -10.22 -5.75 -7.26
CA LEU A 50 -9.29 -4.71 -7.70
C LEU A 50 -7.86 -4.99 -7.23
N PHE A 51 -7.66 -5.28 -5.94
CA PHE A 51 -6.34 -5.60 -5.41
C PHE A 51 -5.81 -6.93 -5.95
N GLU A 52 -6.66 -7.95 -6.08
CA GLU A 52 -6.25 -9.22 -6.69
C GLU A 52 -5.83 -9.08 -8.16
N TYR A 53 -6.44 -8.15 -8.91
CA TYR A 53 -6.10 -7.88 -10.31
C TYR A 53 -4.69 -7.28 -10.49
N ILE A 54 -4.25 -6.46 -9.52
CA ILE A 54 -2.92 -5.83 -9.56
C ILE A 54 -1.83 -6.90 -9.60
N ASP A 55 -1.87 -7.83 -8.65
CA ASP A 55 -1.00 -9.01 -8.62
C ASP A 55 -1.60 -10.08 -7.68
N LYS A 56 -2.15 -11.14 -8.28
CA LYS A 56 -2.81 -12.21 -7.53
C LYS A 56 -1.88 -12.97 -6.58
N ASN A 57 -0.60 -13.11 -6.92
CA ASN A 57 0.34 -13.85 -6.10
C ASN A 57 0.77 -13.01 -4.90
N LEU A 58 1.12 -11.74 -5.15
CA LEU A 58 1.49 -10.81 -4.11
C LEU A 58 0.31 -10.53 -3.16
N TRP A 59 -0.91 -10.45 -3.69
CA TRP A 59 -2.13 -10.32 -2.90
C TRP A 59 -2.28 -11.44 -1.86
N LYS A 60 -2.03 -12.69 -2.28
CA LYS A 60 -2.03 -13.85 -1.39
C LYS A 60 -0.85 -13.86 -0.43
N GLU A 61 0.35 -13.54 -0.92
CA GLU A 61 1.58 -13.50 -0.12
C GLU A 61 1.47 -12.49 1.04
N LYS A 62 0.88 -11.32 0.79
CA LYS A 62 0.68 -10.29 1.80
C LYS A 62 -0.62 -10.48 2.61
N GLU A 63 -1.16 -11.69 2.63
CA GLU A 63 -2.35 -12.06 3.40
C GLU A 63 -3.55 -11.12 3.15
N HIS A 64 -3.75 -10.70 1.90
CA HIS A 64 -4.82 -9.78 1.51
C HIS A 64 -4.70 -8.40 2.18
N ASN A 65 -3.49 -7.95 2.49
CA ASN A 65 -3.23 -6.59 2.98
C ASN A 65 -2.84 -5.66 1.81
N PRO A 66 -3.73 -4.76 1.37
CA PRO A 66 -3.47 -3.94 0.19
C PRO A 66 -2.38 -2.88 0.42
N VAL A 67 -2.20 -2.41 1.66
CA VAL A 67 -1.15 -1.43 1.97
C VAL A 67 0.23 -2.05 1.79
N PHE A 68 0.46 -3.24 2.35
CA PHE A 68 1.74 -3.94 2.17
C PHE A 68 1.93 -4.45 0.75
N MET A 69 0.86 -4.89 0.09
CA MET A 69 0.90 -5.26 -1.31
C MET A 69 1.37 -4.10 -2.18
N LEU A 70 0.70 -2.94 -2.12
CA LEU A 70 1.03 -1.77 -2.94
C LEU A 70 2.46 -1.27 -2.72
N ALA A 71 3.01 -1.41 -1.51
CA ALA A 71 4.40 -1.07 -1.21
C ALA A 71 5.43 -1.97 -1.93
N GLU A 72 5.03 -3.19 -2.31
CA GLU A 72 5.90 -4.23 -2.87
C GLU A 72 5.67 -4.43 -4.38
N VAL A 73 4.57 -3.91 -4.93
CA VAL A 73 4.32 -3.91 -6.38
C VAL A 73 5.43 -3.13 -7.08
N ASN A 74 6.02 -3.75 -8.10
CA ASN A 74 7.05 -3.13 -8.91
C ASN A 74 6.48 -1.93 -9.69
N TYR A 75 7.25 -0.84 -9.77
CA TYR A 75 6.92 0.34 -10.58
C TYR A 75 6.49 0.02 -12.02
N LYS A 76 7.15 -0.93 -12.69
CA LYS A 76 6.76 -1.33 -14.06
C LYS A 76 5.32 -1.84 -14.11
N ARG A 77 4.87 -2.58 -13.09
CA ARG A 77 3.49 -3.08 -13.02
C ARG A 77 2.50 -1.93 -12.85
N PHE A 78 2.86 -0.90 -12.08
CA PHE A 78 2.03 0.32 -12.02
C PHE A 78 1.93 0.99 -13.39
N GLN A 79 3.03 1.14 -14.13
CA GLN A 79 2.98 1.70 -15.48
C GLN A 79 2.09 0.88 -16.44
N GLU A 80 2.10 -0.44 -16.33
CA GLU A 80 1.18 -1.29 -17.10
C GLU A 80 -0.28 -1.01 -16.75
N LEU A 81 -0.60 -0.89 -15.45
CA LEU A 81 -1.95 -0.59 -14.96
C LEU A 81 -2.43 0.80 -15.36
N GLU A 82 -1.54 1.80 -15.42
CA GLU A 82 -1.88 3.14 -15.91
C GLU A 82 -2.36 3.15 -17.37
N ASN A 83 -1.90 2.19 -18.17
CA ASN A 83 -2.24 2.03 -19.58
C ASN A 83 -3.32 0.95 -19.80
N ASP A 84 -3.82 0.33 -18.73
CA ASP A 84 -4.87 -0.68 -18.78
C ASP A 84 -6.24 0.00 -18.61
N GLU A 85 -6.90 0.31 -19.73
CA GLU A 85 -8.19 1.01 -19.73
C GLU A 85 -9.27 0.27 -18.93
N TYR A 86 -9.25 -1.07 -18.95
CA TYR A 86 -10.19 -1.88 -18.18
C TYR A 86 -9.97 -1.68 -16.69
N PHE A 87 -8.71 -1.81 -16.24
CA PHE A 87 -8.36 -1.64 -14.83
C PHE A 87 -8.69 -0.22 -14.33
N ILE A 88 -8.32 0.81 -15.09
CA ILE A 88 -8.60 2.21 -14.72
C ILE A 88 -10.10 2.46 -14.58
N SER A 89 -10.91 1.97 -15.54
CA SER A 89 -12.36 2.06 -15.47
C SER A 89 -12.91 1.38 -14.21
N GLU A 90 -12.48 0.16 -13.91
CA GLU A 90 -12.95 -0.57 -12.72
C GLU A 90 -12.50 0.10 -11.41
N MET A 91 -11.27 0.60 -11.35
CA MET A 91 -10.76 1.37 -10.20
C MET A 91 -11.63 2.59 -9.92
N HIS A 92 -11.95 3.38 -10.95
CA HIS A 92 -12.78 4.57 -10.78
C HIS A 92 -14.20 4.19 -10.35
N LYS A 93 -14.82 3.16 -10.94
CA LYS A 93 -16.14 2.68 -10.53
C LYS A 93 -16.17 2.27 -9.05
N VAL A 94 -15.16 1.53 -8.59
CA VAL A 94 -15.05 1.11 -7.19
C VAL A 94 -14.83 2.31 -6.27
N PHE A 95 -13.98 3.25 -6.68
CA PHE A 95 -13.72 4.46 -5.91
C PHE A 95 -14.96 5.37 -5.81
N ASP A 96 -15.75 5.48 -6.86
CA ASP A 96 -17.02 6.22 -6.82
C ASP A 96 -18.04 5.56 -5.89
N GLN A 97 -18.10 4.23 -5.83
CA GLN A 97 -18.92 3.51 -4.85
C GLN A 97 -18.47 3.79 -3.42
N PHE A 98 -17.15 3.79 -3.20
CA PHE A 98 -16.57 4.14 -1.91
C PHE A 98 -16.91 5.57 -1.49
N ASN A 99 -16.72 6.55 -2.38
CA ASN A 99 -17.03 7.95 -2.10
C ASN A 99 -18.51 8.16 -1.75
N ARG A 100 -19.43 7.56 -2.53
CA ARG A 100 -20.86 7.58 -2.20
C ARG A 100 -21.15 7.01 -0.81
N TYR A 101 -20.60 5.84 -0.49
CA TYR A 101 -20.78 5.21 0.82
C TYR A 101 -20.28 6.08 1.98
N ILE A 102 -19.14 6.77 1.79
CA ILE A 102 -18.55 7.65 2.79
C ILE A 102 -19.39 8.92 2.94
N ASP A 103 -19.83 9.51 1.84
CA ASP A 103 -20.64 10.73 1.85
C ASP A 103 -22.01 10.50 2.51
N GLU A 104 -22.66 9.36 2.25
CA GLU A 104 -23.91 8.95 2.91
C GLU A 104 -23.78 8.80 4.44
N ARG A 105 -22.57 8.66 4.98
CA ARG A 105 -22.30 8.49 6.42
C ARG A 105 -21.67 9.70 7.10
N LYS A 106 -21.57 10.83 6.41
CA LYS A 106 -21.09 12.09 7.00
C LYS A 106 -22.17 12.87 7.75
N GLU A 107 -23.40 12.33 7.81
CA GLU A 107 -24.54 12.83 8.60
C GLU A 107 -24.61 12.19 9.99
#